data_AF-A0A4U8TDL5-F1
#
_entry.id   AF-A0A4U8TDL5-F1
#
_cell.length_a   1.000
_cell.length_b   1.000
_cell.length_c   1.000
_cell.angle_alpha   90.00
_cell.angle_beta   90.00
_cell.angle_gamma   90.00
#
_symmetry.space_group_name_H-M   'P 1'
#
loop_
_entity.id
_entity.type
_entity.pdbx_description
1 polymer ?
#
loop_
_entity_poly.entity_id
_entity_poly.type
_entity_poly.pdbx_seq_one_letter_code
_entity_poly.pdbx_strand_id
1 'polypeptide(L)'
;MKKTLIIAQGDVAKLVLDTILDKYFSNDYYVVIAKDESFIPPKVPSSFEFHIFDYTSAYRISQVVNDDIVNIFLVLDDESEIIATYKILREMSKKTRIVTAIEQSTPEMQADSNLVMLNQKLIFANKFIERLPNVPLIPRSFGLGQGEIMEVAIPAGSIFAYRHIGSIQQKKWRIVGVYRRGELLLSSHSMIIQPNDSLLIAGEPKTLNDVYKQIKSDIGQFPAPFGRDIFLYVDMSLSNEHRIWSDVQNALFLNKHLKNNKLFIHVLNPCSFELLDNIKALESKNVAVRIDYTRASFKDKITQDAQKRFGLVIINKDIFASRKNRRVLFELSIPVLKTGWEYIDECKKSFVILTKNMGNTENVASIVFDISKQLNLEVDVYDYDADASYHDEIMQSYEELSRIFERKMHAIQTDSKNPILYLQDSFTPYLCFVPFERNISRTKFFSFISTDVHKIESMNNKNPQIFIPLPKEQR
;
A
#
# COMPACT_ATOMS: atom_id res chain seq x y z
N MET A 1 13.35 21.77 -42.73
CA MET A 1 13.88 21.59 -41.35
C MET A 1 12.69 21.38 -40.46
N LYS A 2 12.72 20.45 -39.50
CA LYS A 2 11.55 20.24 -38.63
C LYS A 2 11.30 21.49 -37.80
N LYS A 3 10.09 22.05 -37.89
CA LYS A 3 9.66 23.25 -37.17
C LYS A 3 8.71 22.88 -36.03
N THR A 4 8.72 23.68 -34.98
CA THR A 4 7.74 23.62 -33.88
C THR A 4 6.89 24.88 -33.91
N LEU A 5 5.57 24.71 -33.98
CA LEU A 5 4.62 25.81 -33.90
C LEU A 5 4.19 26.04 -32.46
N ILE A 6 4.19 27.28 -32.00
CA ILE A 6 3.68 27.69 -30.69
C ILE A 6 2.60 28.74 -30.94
N ILE A 7 1.37 28.43 -30.57
CA ILE A 7 0.30 29.43 -30.51
C ILE A 7 0.20 29.89 -29.06
N ALA A 8 0.51 31.15 -28.84
CA ALA A 8 0.79 31.72 -27.54
C ALA A 8 -0.19 32.84 -27.20
N GLN A 9 -0.90 32.67 -26.08
CA GLN A 9 -1.69 33.71 -25.44
C GLN A 9 -1.69 33.48 -23.92
N GLY A 10 -1.54 34.56 -23.15
CA GLY A 10 -1.58 34.51 -21.70
C GLY A 10 -0.23 34.52 -20.99
N ASP A 11 -0.30 34.56 -19.66
CA ASP A 11 0.86 34.65 -18.77
C ASP A 11 1.73 33.38 -18.83
N VAL A 12 1.09 32.21 -18.90
CA VAL A 12 1.80 30.92 -19.02
C VAL A 12 2.55 30.86 -20.35
N ALA A 13 1.94 31.32 -21.44
CA ALA A 13 2.57 31.35 -22.75
C ALA A 13 3.81 32.25 -22.77
N LYS A 14 3.74 33.41 -22.12
CA LYS A 14 4.88 34.31 -21.99
C LYS A 14 6.04 33.65 -21.23
N LEU A 15 5.75 33.02 -20.10
CA LEU A 15 6.76 32.33 -19.30
C LEU A 15 7.40 31.14 -20.05
N VAL A 16 6.61 30.43 -20.87
CA VAL A 16 7.12 29.36 -21.75
C VAL A 16 8.06 29.94 -22.80
N LEU A 17 7.67 31.00 -23.51
CA LEU A 17 8.49 31.63 -24.54
C LEU A 17 9.81 32.18 -23.96
N ASP A 18 9.74 32.90 -22.84
CA ASP A 18 10.92 33.44 -22.15
C ASP A 18 11.89 32.30 -21.76
N THR A 19 11.37 31.18 -21.27
CA THR A 19 12.20 30.02 -20.89
C THR A 19 12.84 29.35 -22.10
N ILE A 20 12.14 29.24 -23.24
CA ILE A 20 12.70 28.66 -24.47
C ILE A 20 13.79 29.57 -25.03
N LEU A 21 13.54 30.89 -25.09
CA LEU A 21 14.48 31.89 -25.58
C LEU A 21 15.77 31.92 -24.74
N ASP A 22 15.66 31.77 -23.41
CA ASP A 22 16.79 31.80 -22.48
C ASP A 22 17.60 30.49 -22.47
N LYS A 23 16.93 29.33 -22.43
CA LYS A 23 17.59 28.04 -22.09
C LYS A 23 17.74 27.04 -23.24
N TYR A 24 16.94 27.12 -24.29
CA TYR A 24 16.80 26.05 -25.28
C TYR A 24 17.08 26.50 -26.72
N PHE A 25 17.97 27.49 -26.86
CA PHE A 25 18.24 28.19 -28.12
C PHE A 25 18.78 27.33 -29.28
N SER A 26 19.18 26.08 -29.03
CA SER A 26 20.34 25.53 -29.74
C SER A 26 20.11 24.49 -30.85
N ASN A 27 18.89 24.05 -31.21
CA ASN A 27 18.74 23.11 -32.36
C ASN A 27 17.41 23.10 -33.14
N ASP A 28 16.33 23.69 -32.63
CA ASP A 28 15.01 23.66 -33.26
C ASP A 28 14.60 25.03 -33.84
N TYR A 29 13.80 25.01 -34.91
CA TYR A 29 13.21 26.22 -35.48
C TYR A 29 11.79 26.41 -34.96
N TYR A 30 11.52 27.56 -34.36
CA TYR A 30 10.24 27.87 -33.72
C TYR A 30 9.46 28.89 -34.55
N VAL A 31 8.18 28.60 -34.77
CA VAL A 31 7.23 29.53 -35.35
C VAL A 31 6.23 29.88 -34.25
N VAL A 32 6.07 31.16 -33.94
CA VAL A 32 5.21 31.65 -32.86
C VAL A 32 4.08 32.47 -33.45
N ILE A 33 2.83 32.12 -33.13
CA ILE A 33 1.64 32.90 -33.48
C ILE A 33 1.05 33.48 -32.19
N ALA A 34 0.87 34.79 -32.13
CA ALA A 34 0.26 35.49 -31.00
C ALA A 34 -0.72 36.57 -31.49
N LYS A 35 -1.62 37.03 -30.61
CA LYS A 35 -2.53 38.15 -30.91
C LYS A 35 -1.92 39.53 -30.61
N ASP A 36 -0.84 39.56 -29.83
CA ASP A 36 -0.24 40.79 -29.30
C ASP A 36 1.27 40.82 -29.55
N GLU A 37 1.79 41.99 -29.90
CA GLU A 37 3.21 42.26 -30.07
C GLU A 37 4.01 42.14 -28.76
N SER A 38 3.34 42.16 -27.60
CA SER A 38 3.98 41.97 -26.29
C SER A 38 4.69 40.62 -26.10
N PHE A 39 4.44 39.65 -26.99
CA PHE A 39 5.13 38.36 -27.05
C PHE A 39 6.41 38.37 -27.87
N ILE A 40 6.70 39.46 -28.60
CA ILE A 40 7.90 39.60 -29.41
C ILE A 40 9.06 40.11 -28.54
N PRO A 41 10.19 39.38 -28.44
CA PRO A 41 11.34 39.84 -27.70
C PRO A 41 12.03 41.01 -28.43
N PRO A 42 12.73 41.91 -27.70
CA PRO A 42 13.40 43.07 -28.30
C PRO A 42 14.51 42.70 -29.30
N LYS A 43 15.07 41.48 -29.19
CA LYS A 43 15.96 40.90 -30.19
C LYS A 43 15.42 39.54 -30.57
N VAL A 44 14.85 39.44 -31.77
CA VAL A 44 14.35 38.19 -32.33
C VAL A 44 15.53 37.36 -32.82
N PRO A 45 15.74 36.16 -32.27
CA PRO A 45 16.84 35.33 -32.72
C PRO A 45 16.52 34.62 -34.05
N SER A 46 17.55 34.20 -34.79
CA SER A 46 17.38 33.62 -36.14
C SER A 46 16.65 32.27 -36.20
N SER A 47 16.52 31.57 -35.07
CA SER A 47 15.77 30.32 -34.93
C SER A 47 14.27 30.54 -34.69
N PHE A 48 13.81 31.79 -34.59
CA PHE A 48 12.42 32.13 -34.31
C PHE A 48 11.79 32.95 -35.44
N GLU A 49 10.54 32.64 -35.72
CA GLU A 49 9.66 33.38 -36.62
C GLU A 49 8.40 33.77 -35.85
N PHE A 50 8.09 35.07 -35.76
CA PHE A 50 6.91 35.57 -35.04
C PHE A 50 5.86 36.09 -36.02
N HIS A 51 4.61 35.69 -35.83
CA HIS A 51 3.47 36.20 -36.57
C HIS A 51 2.39 36.71 -35.63
N ILE A 52 1.90 37.91 -35.90
CA ILE A 52 0.84 38.55 -35.11
C ILE A 52 -0.46 38.54 -35.90
N PHE A 53 -1.40 37.69 -35.49
CA PHE A 53 -2.75 37.64 -36.02
C PHE A 53 -3.66 36.78 -35.12
N ASP A 54 -4.96 36.84 -35.39
CA ASP A 54 -5.94 35.99 -34.70
C ASP A 54 -5.79 34.52 -35.13
N TYR A 55 -5.24 33.69 -34.24
CA TYR A 55 -5.07 32.26 -34.44
C TYR A 55 -6.40 31.47 -34.52
N THR A 56 -7.56 32.10 -34.28
CA THR A 56 -8.85 31.47 -34.61
C THR A 56 -9.21 31.60 -36.11
N SER A 57 -8.39 32.31 -36.90
CA SER A 57 -8.57 32.47 -38.34
C SER A 57 -7.89 31.34 -39.14
N ALA A 58 -8.71 30.41 -39.67
CA ALA A 58 -8.23 29.33 -40.52
C ALA A 58 -7.41 29.82 -41.74
N TYR A 59 -7.84 30.92 -42.37
CA TYR A 59 -7.12 31.49 -43.52
C TYR A 59 -5.72 32.00 -43.16
N ARG A 60 -5.55 32.63 -41.98
CA ARG A 60 -4.24 33.12 -41.56
C ARG A 60 -3.32 31.98 -41.14
N ILE A 61 -3.86 30.99 -40.42
CA ILE A 61 -3.12 29.78 -40.05
C ILE A 61 -2.63 29.03 -41.31
N SER A 62 -3.45 28.93 -42.37
CA SER A 62 -3.05 28.22 -43.60
C SER A 62 -1.84 28.84 -44.32
N GLN A 63 -1.54 30.12 -44.06
CA GLN A 63 -0.38 30.79 -44.66
C GLN A 63 0.93 30.48 -43.93
N VAL A 64 0.84 30.03 -42.68
CA VAL A 64 2.00 29.76 -41.81
C VAL A 64 2.23 28.27 -41.65
N VAL A 65 1.15 27.48 -41.53
CA VAL A 65 1.24 26.04 -41.31
C VAL A 65 1.58 25.32 -42.61
N ASN A 66 2.67 24.57 -42.58
CA ASN A 66 3.16 23.77 -43.71
C ASN A 66 3.65 22.39 -43.22
N ASP A 67 4.07 21.54 -44.16
CA ASP A 67 4.49 20.16 -43.89
C ASP A 67 5.79 20.04 -43.06
N ASP A 68 6.53 21.14 -42.88
CA ASP A 68 7.72 21.16 -42.03
C ASP A 68 7.39 21.20 -40.53
N ILE A 69 6.14 21.51 -40.15
CA ILE A 69 5.72 21.60 -38.74
C ILE A 69 5.39 20.20 -38.19
N VAL A 70 6.21 19.74 -37.24
CA VAL A 70 6.11 18.38 -36.68
C VAL A 70 5.50 18.36 -35.28
N ASN A 71 5.61 19.46 -34.54
CA ASN A 71 5.02 19.63 -33.22
C ASN A 71 4.28 20.96 -33.13
N ILE A 72 3.11 20.95 -32.50
CA ILE A 72 2.30 22.14 -32.26
C ILE A 72 1.99 22.23 -30.77
N PHE A 73 2.25 23.40 -30.19
CA PHE A 73 1.90 23.75 -28.81
C PHE A 73 0.80 24.79 -28.83
N LEU A 74 -0.34 24.46 -28.21
CA LEU A 74 -1.43 25.39 -27.95
C LEU A 74 -1.31 25.81 -26.48
N VAL A 75 -0.80 27.02 -26.26
CA VAL A 75 -0.66 27.61 -24.93
C VAL A 75 -1.53 28.85 -24.88
N LEU A 76 -2.82 28.63 -24.62
CA LEU A 76 -3.86 29.65 -24.60
C LEU A 76 -4.58 29.61 -23.25
N ASP A 77 -5.13 30.75 -22.82
CA ASP A 77 -5.88 30.85 -21.56
C ASP A 77 -7.36 30.44 -21.69
N ASP A 78 -7.96 30.63 -22.87
CA ASP A 78 -9.39 30.41 -23.09
C ASP A 78 -9.67 29.02 -23.71
N GLU A 79 -10.43 28.19 -23.00
CA GLU A 79 -10.78 26.83 -23.45
C GLU A 79 -11.54 26.80 -24.79
N SER A 80 -12.39 27.80 -25.06
CA SER A 80 -13.15 27.87 -26.31
C SER A 80 -12.24 28.17 -27.49
N GLU A 81 -11.28 29.07 -27.30
CA GLU A 81 -10.25 29.36 -28.30
C GLU A 81 -9.33 28.16 -28.55
N ILE A 82 -8.99 27.39 -27.51
CA ILE A 82 -8.23 26.12 -27.66
C ILE A 82 -8.99 25.16 -28.56
N ILE A 83 -10.28 24.92 -28.29
CA ILE A 83 -11.10 23.98 -29.06
C ILE A 83 -11.24 24.44 -30.51
N ALA A 84 -11.50 25.73 -30.75
CA ALA A 84 -11.62 26.29 -32.08
C ALA A 84 -10.31 26.14 -32.88
N THR A 85 -9.19 26.53 -32.27
CA THR A 85 -7.87 26.47 -32.90
C THR A 85 -7.42 25.03 -33.13
N TYR A 86 -7.68 24.12 -32.19
CA TYR A 86 -7.41 22.69 -32.34
C TYR A 86 -8.13 22.12 -33.57
N LYS A 87 -9.41 22.43 -33.77
CA LYS A 87 -10.18 21.94 -34.94
C LYS A 87 -9.54 22.39 -36.25
N ILE A 88 -9.20 23.67 -36.37
CA ILE A 88 -8.54 24.24 -37.54
C ILE A 88 -7.21 23.51 -37.83
N LEU A 89 -6.37 23.36 -36.80
CA LEU A 89 -5.07 22.71 -36.95
C LEU A 89 -5.19 21.23 -37.30
N ARG A 90 -6.19 20.52 -36.75
CA ARG A 90 -6.36 19.10 -37.01
C ARG A 90 -6.93 18.82 -38.40
N GLU A 91 -7.75 19.72 -38.93
CA GLU A 91 -8.20 19.69 -40.34
C GLU A 91 -7.02 19.83 -41.31
N MET A 92 -6.08 20.73 -41.01
CA MET A 92 -4.88 20.97 -41.83
C MET A 92 -3.81 19.89 -41.65
N SER A 93 -3.63 19.41 -40.42
CA SER A 93 -2.50 18.57 -40.01
C SER A 93 -2.99 17.34 -39.25
N LYS A 94 -3.42 16.32 -40.00
CA LYS A 94 -4.10 15.12 -39.46
C LYS A 94 -3.27 14.27 -38.49
N LYS A 95 -1.94 14.29 -38.60
CA LYS A 95 -1.04 13.39 -37.83
C LYS A 95 -0.03 14.13 -36.95
N THR A 96 -0.01 15.46 -36.98
CA THR A 96 0.98 16.26 -36.25
C THR A 96 0.71 16.18 -34.76
N ARG A 97 1.75 16.08 -33.94
CA ARG A 97 1.61 16.04 -32.49
C ARG A 97 1.14 17.41 -32.01
N ILE A 98 0.02 17.45 -31.28
CA ILE A 98 -0.49 18.68 -30.64
C ILE A 98 -0.38 18.51 -29.13
N VAL A 99 0.11 19.54 -28.43
CA VAL A 99 0.19 19.59 -26.97
C VAL A 99 -0.61 20.79 -26.49
N THR A 100 -1.54 20.58 -25.57
CA THR A 100 -2.38 21.64 -24.99
C THR A 100 -2.68 21.37 -23.53
N ALA A 101 -2.93 22.42 -22.76
CA ALA A 101 -3.53 22.29 -21.43
C ALA A 101 -5.03 22.59 -21.53
N ILE A 102 -5.89 21.65 -21.12
CA ILE A 102 -7.34 21.83 -21.16
C ILE A 102 -8.04 20.95 -20.12
N GLU A 103 -9.04 21.51 -19.44
CA GLU A 103 -9.86 20.80 -18.47
C GLU A 103 -11.03 20.08 -19.13
N GLN A 104 -11.79 20.77 -19.99
CA GLN A 104 -12.96 20.22 -20.67
C GLN A 104 -12.65 19.99 -22.15
N SER A 105 -12.36 18.74 -22.50
CA SER A 105 -12.10 18.33 -23.88
C SER A 105 -13.34 17.79 -24.58
N THR A 106 -13.37 17.92 -25.91
CA THR A 106 -14.42 17.30 -26.74
C THR A 106 -14.19 15.80 -26.90
N PRO A 107 -15.21 15.00 -27.24
CA PRO A 107 -15.03 13.56 -27.51
C PRO A 107 -14.01 13.27 -28.62
N GLU A 108 -13.92 14.18 -29.61
CA GLU A 108 -12.95 14.12 -30.71
C GLU A 108 -11.51 14.24 -30.19
N MET A 109 -11.26 15.20 -29.29
CA MET A 109 -9.95 15.40 -28.65
C MET A 109 -9.56 14.20 -27.78
N GLN A 110 -10.52 13.58 -27.09
CA GLN A 110 -10.25 12.40 -26.25
C GLN A 110 -9.88 11.15 -27.08
N ALA A 111 -10.37 11.05 -28.31
CA ALA A 111 -10.07 9.96 -29.22
C ALA A 111 -8.78 10.18 -30.04
N ASP A 112 -8.20 11.38 -30.01
CA ASP A 112 -7.00 11.73 -30.79
C ASP A 112 -5.72 11.22 -30.12
N SER A 113 -5.12 10.18 -30.71
CA SER A 113 -3.88 9.57 -30.21
C SER A 113 -2.64 10.46 -30.35
N ASN A 114 -2.70 11.52 -31.18
CA ASN A 114 -1.61 12.47 -31.39
C ASN A 114 -1.80 13.78 -30.60
N LEU A 115 -2.83 13.84 -29.76
CA LEU A 115 -3.08 14.96 -28.85
C LEU A 115 -2.59 14.61 -27.43
N VAL A 116 -1.74 15.47 -26.88
CA VAL A 116 -1.32 15.41 -25.48
C VAL A 116 -2.06 16.48 -24.71
N MET A 117 -2.98 16.07 -23.84
CA MET A 117 -3.75 16.96 -22.97
C MET A 117 -3.12 17.01 -21.57
N LEU A 118 -2.80 18.22 -21.12
CA LEU A 118 -2.32 18.49 -19.76
C LEU A 118 -3.48 19.01 -18.91
N ASN A 119 -3.64 18.49 -17.68
CA ASN A 119 -4.64 18.96 -16.73
C ASN A 119 -3.98 19.86 -15.68
N GLN A 120 -4.19 21.18 -15.76
CA GLN A 120 -3.48 22.14 -14.91
C GLN A 120 -3.83 21.92 -13.42
N LYS A 121 -5.12 21.77 -13.10
CA LYS A 121 -5.61 21.56 -11.73
C LYS A 121 -4.98 20.33 -11.09
N LEU A 122 -4.88 19.23 -11.84
CA LEU A 122 -4.27 17.98 -11.37
C LEU A 122 -2.76 18.16 -11.13
N ILE A 123 -2.05 18.85 -12.04
CA ILE A 123 -0.61 19.13 -11.88
C ILE A 123 -0.38 19.96 -10.60
N PHE A 124 -1.15 21.03 -10.40
CA PHE A 124 -1.05 21.85 -9.19
C PHE A 124 -1.38 21.07 -7.91
N ALA A 125 -2.48 20.32 -7.90
CA ALA A 125 -2.87 19.51 -6.75
C ALA A 125 -1.78 18.50 -6.37
N ASN A 126 -1.16 17.84 -7.35
CA ASN A 126 -0.05 16.92 -7.10
C ASN A 126 1.15 17.64 -6.46
N LYS A 127 1.48 18.87 -6.89
CA LYS A 127 2.55 19.67 -6.26
C LYS A 127 2.29 20.02 -4.81
N PHE A 128 1.04 20.19 -4.39
CA PHE A 128 0.70 20.35 -2.97
C PHE A 128 0.81 19.03 -2.20
N ILE A 129 0.33 17.93 -2.78
CA ILE A 129 0.41 16.59 -2.16
C ILE A 129 1.87 16.19 -1.92
N GLU A 130 2.78 16.50 -2.86
CA GLU A 130 4.23 16.29 -2.74
C GLU A 130 4.86 17.01 -1.52
N ARG A 131 4.20 18.02 -0.94
CA ARG A 131 4.69 18.74 0.26
C ARG A 131 4.15 18.19 1.58
N LEU A 132 3.24 17.22 1.55
CA LEU A 132 2.71 16.62 2.76
C LEU A 132 3.78 15.78 3.47
N PRO A 133 3.91 15.88 4.80
CA PRO A 133 4.85 15.07 5.54
C PRO A 133 4.44 13.59 5.46
N ASN A 134 5.43 12.71 5.31
CA ASN A 134 5.22 11.26 5.25
C ASN A 134 4.33 10.79 4.08
N VAL A 135 4.35 11.50 2.96
CA VAL A 135 3.75 11.06 1.69
C VAL A 135 4.91 10.75 0.72
N PRO A 136 4.87 9.62 -0.01
CA PRO A 136 5.89 9.33 -0.99
C PRO A 136 5.84 10.35 -2.13
N LEU A 137 7.01 10.75 -2.63
CA LEU A 137 7.10 11.63 -3.79
C LEU A 137 6.89 10.78 -5.05
N ILE A 138 5.78 11.01 -5.74
CA ILE A 138 5.41 10.31 -6.97
C ILE A 138 5.53 11.30 -8.13
N PRO A 139 6.63 11.30 -8.89
CA PRO A 139 6.74 12.15 -10.08
C PRO A 139 5.73 11.68 -11.16
N ARG A 140 4.54 12.29 -11.20
CA ARG A 140 3.47 11.96 -12.17
C ARG A 140 3.67 12.59 -13.57
N SER A 141 4.89 13.00 -13.88
CA SER A 141 5.27 13.59 -15.18
C SER A 141 6.51 12.93 -15.76
N PHE A 142 6.80 11.70 -15.30
CA PHE A 142 7.91 10.88 -15.76
C PHE A 142 7.35 9.53 -16.23
N GLY A 143 7.85 8.99 -17.35
CA GLY A 143 7.34 7.76 -17.95
C GLY A 143 5.92 7.88 -18.54
N LEU A 144 5.05 6.90 -18.24
CA LEU A 144 3.62 6.87 -18.55
C LEU A 144 2.78 7.72 -17.58
N GLY A 145 3.37 8.25 -16.51
CA GLY A 145 2.67 9.13 -15.55
C GLY A 145 1.64 8.42 -14.67
N GLN A 146 1.72 7.09 -14.55
CA GLN A 146 0.80 6.27 -13.76
C GLN A 146 1.29 6.04 -12.31
N GLY A 147 2.44 6.61 -11.95
CA GLY A 147 3.07 6.43 -10.64
C GLY A 147 3.98 5.21 -10.58
N GLU A 148 4.58 4.84 -11.70
CA GLU A 148 5.54 3.74 -11.85
C GLU A 148 6.92 4.05 -11.25
N ILE A 149 7.15 5.27 -10.78
CA ILE A 149 8.35 5.67 -10.05
C ILE A 149 7.92 6.35 -8.76
N MET A 150 8.61 6.03 -7.68
CA MET A 150 8.35 6.57 -6.35
C MET A 150 9.67 6.84 -5.64
N GLU A 151 9.75 7.95 -4.93
CA GLU A 151 10.82 8.24 -3.98
C GLU A 151 10.27 8.06 -2.55
N VAL A 152 10.98 7.26 -1.75
CA VAL A 152 10.59 6.90 -0.39
C VAL A 152 11.75 7.10 0.58
N ALA A 153 11.58 8.03 1.51
CA ALA A 153 12.51 8.22 2.62
C ALA A 153 12.48 7.03 3.59
N ILE A 154 13.65 6.50 3.94
CA ILE A 154 13.88 5.37 4.84
C ILE A 154 13.92 5.86 6.29
N PRO A 155 12.92 5.51 7.13
CA PRO A 155 13.00 5.74 8.57
C PRO A 155 14.15 4.97 9.23
N ALA A 156 14.63 5.45 10.37
CA ALA A 156 15.68 4.76 11.13
C ALA A 156 15.26 3.38 11.64
N GLY A 157 13.96 3.16 11.89
CA GLY A 157 13.40 1.87 12.33
C GLY A 157 12.94 0.96 11.20
N SER A 158 13.19 1.32 9.93
CA SER A 158 12.73 0.56 8.77
C SER A 158 13.39 -0.80 8.67
N ILE A 159 12.63 -1.82 8.26
CA ILE A 159 13.18 -3.13 7.90
C ILE A 159 14.11 -3.10 6.68
N PHE A 160 14.12 -2.00 5.92
CA PHE A 160 15.02 -1.77 4.78
C PHE A 160 16.34 -1.12 5.21
N ALA A 161 16.40 -0.51 6.39
CA ALA A 161 17.62 0.11 6.88
C ALA A 161 18.68 -0.96 7.18
N TYR A 162 19.94 -0.64 6.88
CA TYR A 162 21.11 -1.48 7.08
C TYR A 162 21.14 -2.78 6.26
N ARG A 163 20.26 -2.95 5.27
CA ARG A 163 20.26 -4.10 4.35
C ARG A 163 21.02 -3.80 3.06
N HIS A 164 21.63 -4.85 2.51
CA HIS A 164 22.14 -4.81 1.13
C HIS A 164 20.98 -4.83 0.14
N ILE A 165 21.02 -4.00 -0.90
CA ILE A 165 19.99 -3.98 -1.96
C ILE A 165 19.80 -5.38 -2.57
N GLY A 166 20.87 -6.16 -2.74
CA GLY A 166 20.81 -7.51 -3.29
C GLY A 166 20.09 -8.55 -2.40
N SER A 167 19.96 -8.29 -1.09
CA SER A 167 19.24 -9.16 -0.16
C SER A 167 17.73 -8.97 -0.17
N ILE A 168 17.25 -7.90 -0.83
CA ILE A 168 15.83 -7.54 -0.87
C ILE A 168 15.20 -8.14 -2.12
N GLN A 169 14.11 -8.90 -1.96
CA GLN A 169 13.42 -9.51 -3.09
C GLN A 169 12.66 -8.47 -3.91
N GLN A 170 13.09 -8.26 -5.15
CA GLN A 170 12.57 -7.21 -6.04
C GLN A 170 11.74 -7.83 -7.20
N LYS A 171 10.53 -8.32 -6.90
CA LYS A 171 9.62 -8.93 -7.90
C LYS A 171 8.63 -7.89 -8.45
N LYS A 172 8.64 -7.62 -9.76
CA LYS A 172 7.80 -6.60 -10.43
C LYS A 172 8.02 -5.15 -9.98
N TRP A 173 9.10 -4.91 -9.25
CA TRP A 173 9.61 -3.60 -8.87
C TRP A 173 11.13 -3.70 -8.71
N ARG A 174 11.84 -2.57 -8.76
CA ARG A 174 13.29 -2.48 -8.56
C ARG A 174 13.65 -1.22 -7.77
N ILE A 175 14.71 -1.32 -6.95
CA ILE A 175 15.41 -0.15 -6.43
C ILE A 175 16.35 0.32 -7.54
N VAL A 176 16.13 1.53 -8.05
CA VAL A 176 16.88 2.11 -9.18
C VAL A 176 18.06 2.95 -8.67
N GLY A 177 17.86 3.60 -7.52
CA GLY A 177 18.89 4.41 -6.90
C GLY A 177 18.57 4.78 -5.46
N VAL A 178 19.54 5.38 -4.81
CA VAL A 178 19.48 5.84 -3.42
C VAL A 178 19.95 7.28 -3.41
N TYR A 179 19.08 8.19 -2.98
CA TYR A 179 19.47 9.55 -2.64
C TYR A 179 20.06 9.55 -1.23
N ARG A 180 21.34 9.90 -1.14
CA ARG A 180 22.06 10.01 0.13
C ARG A 180 22.75 11.37 0.17
N ARG A 181 22.47 12.16 1.21
CA ARG A 181 23.02 13.52 1.39
C ARG A 181 22.81 14.43 0.17
N GLY A 182 21.71 14.24 -0.56
CA GLY A 182 21.37 15.02 -1.75
C GLY A 182 22.02 14.53 -3.05
N GLU A 183 22.82 13.46 -3.03
CA GLU A 183 23.41 12.85 -4.22
C GLU A 183 22.67 11.58 -4.62
N LEU A 184 22.44 11.38 -5.92
CA LEU A 184 21.87 10.15 -6.47
C LEU A 184 22.97 9.10 -6.66
N LEU A 185 22.88 8.01 -5.90
CA LEU A 185 23.72 6.83 -6.05
C LEU A 185 22.95 5.76 -6.81
N LEU A 186 23.49 5.26 -7.92
CA LEU A 186 22.86 4.15 -8.66
C LEU A 186 22.90 2.87 -7.82
N SER A 187 21.80 2.11 -7.84
CA SER A 187 21.69 0.88 -7.06
C SER A 187 22.74 -0.15 -7.49
N SER A 188 23.45 -0.74 -6.53
CA SER A 188 24.30 -1.93 -6.75
C SER A 188 23.94 -3.03 -5.76
N HIS A 189 24.20 -4.29 -6.11
CA HIS A 189 23.86 -5.43 -5.24
C HIS A 189 24.48 -5.34 -3.84
N SER A 190 25.71 -4.84 -3.76
CA SER A 190 26.46 -4.71 -2.50
C SER A 190 26.16 -3.43 -1.73
N MET A 191 25.40 -2.49 -2.28
CA MET A 191 25.07 -1.23 -1.62
C MET A 191 24.20 -1.47 -0.38
N ILE A 192 24.60 -0.90 0.75
CA ILE A 192 23.86 -0.92 2.01
C ILE A 192 22.97 0.32 2.07
N ILE A 193 21.68 0.12 2.32
CA ILE A 193 20.70 1.18 2.58
C ILE A 193 20.92 1.71 3.99
N GLN A 194 20.96 3.01 4.18
CA GLN A 194 21.16 3.67 5.47
C GLN A 194 19.87 4.39 5.92
N PRO A 195 19.67 4.58 7.24
CA PRO A 195 18.67 5.51 7.74
C PRO A 195 18.78 6.88 7.08
N ASN A 196 17.65 7.53 6.83
CA ASN A 196 17.53 8.84 6.19
C ASN A 196 17.96 8.89 4.72
N ASP A 197 18.32 7.76 4.11
CA ASP A 197 18.36 7.66 2.65
C ASP A 197 16.94 7.84 2.08
N SER A 198 16.84 8.26 0.83
CA SER A 198 15.60 8.15 0.06
C SER A 198 15.78 7.18 -1.10
N LEU A 199 15.02 6.09 -1.11
CA LEU A 199 15.06 5.12 -2.19
C LEU A 199 14.26 5.61 -3.39
N LEU A 200 14.87 5.57 -4.56
CA LEU A 200 14.19 5.70 -5.84
C LEU A 200 13.81 4.30 -6.33
N ILE A 201 12.52 4.01 -6.33
CA ILE A 201 11.97 2.70 -6.73
C ILE A 201 11.11 2.83 -7.99
N ALA A 202 11.15 1.81 -8.85
CA ALA A 202 10.36 1.77 -10.08
C ALA A 202 9.67 0.41 -10.27
N GLY A 203 8.44 0.39 -10.79
CA GLY A 203 7.65 -0.84 -10.95
C GLY A 203 6.15 -0.61 -11.13
N GLU A 204 5.35 -1.66 -10.92
CA GLU A 204 3.89 -1.57 -10.96
C GLU A 204 3.33 -0.71 -9.79
N PRO A 205 2.46 0.29 -10.02
CA PRO A 205 2.03 1.24 -8.98
C PRO A 205 1.38 0.60 -7.73
N LYS A 206 0.67 -0.52 -7.88
CA LYS A 206 0.08 -1.27 -6.75
C LYS A 206 1.17 -1.87 -5.86
N THR A 207 2.15 -2.53 -6.48
CA THR A 207 3.29 -3.15 -5.80
C THR A 207 4.14 -2.09 -5.10
N LEU A 208 4.39 -0.94 -5.73
CA LEU A 208 5.14 0.16 -5.12
C LEU A 208 4.47 0.70 -3.85
N ASN A 209 3.14 0.75 -3.79
CA ASN A 209 2.42 1.14 -2.58
C ASN A 209 2.59 0.13 -1.43
N ASP A 210 2.68 -1.16 -1.73
CA ASP A 210 2.91 -2.18 -0.71
C ASP A 210 4.36 -2.15 -0.22
N VAL A 211 5.33 -1.95 -1.12
CA VAL A 211 6.75 -1.73 -0.78
C VAL A 211 6.89 -0.47 0.08
N TYR A 212 6.20 0.62 -0.25
CA TYR A 212 6.17 1.84 0.56
C TYR A 212 5.72 1.57 2.00
N LYS A 213 4.64 0.80 2.19
CA LYS A 213 4.16 0.43 3.54
C LYS A 213 5.18 -0.39 4.31
N GLN A 214 5.88 -1.30 3.64
CA GLN A 214 6.94 -2.11 4.24
C GLN A 214 8.15 -1.25 4.64
N ILE A 215 8.58 -0.33 3.77
CA ILE A 215 9.64 0.63 4.07
C ILE A 215 9.27 1.50 5.29
N LYS A 216 8.02 1.95 5.37
CA LYS A 216 7.51 2.77 6.49
C LYS A 216 7.10 1.97 7.72
N SER A 217 7.14 0.64 7.66
CA SER A 217 6.95 -0.20 8.84
C SER A 217 8.17 -0.04 9.74
N ASP A 218 8.13 0.87 10.70
CA ASP A 218 9.11 0.87 11.78
C ASP A 218 8.91 -0.41 12.62
N ILE A 219 10.01 -0.97 13.10
CA ILE A 219 10.00 -2.04 14.11
C ILE A 219 9.17 -1.59 15.32
N GLY A 220 8.18 -2.38 15.73
CA GLY A 220 7.34 -2.04 16.89
C GLY A 220 6.12 -1.19 16.56
N GLN A 221 5.54 -1.23 15.35
CA GLN A 221 4.41 -0.38 14.96
C GLN A 221 3.09 -1.14 14.77
N PHE A 222 3.09 -2.48 14.81
CA PHE A 222 1.84 -3.23 14.80
C PHE A 222 0.89 -2.69 15.88
N PRO A 223 -0.36 -2.33 15.55
CA PRO A 223 -1.10 -2.69 14.32
C PRO A 223 -1.12 -1.66 13.17
N ALA A 224 -0.38 -0.55 13.27
CA ALA A 224 -0.49 0.64 12.40
C ALA A 224 -0.47 0.43 10.88
N PRO A 225 0.19 -0.60 10.28
CA PRO A 225 0.07 -0.89 8.85
C PRO A 225 -1.37 -1.23 8.40
N PHE A 226 -2.21 -1.72 9.31
CA PHE A 226 -3.61 -2.13 9.05
C PHE A 226 -4.62 -1.13 9.60
N GLY A 227 -4.31 -0.55 10.75
CA GLY A 227 -5.14 0.40 11.48
C GLY A 227 -4.57 0.59 12.88
N ARG A 228 -5.02 1.60 13.63
CA ARG A 228 -4.40 1.92 14.92
C ARG A 228 -5.14 1.33 16.12
N ASP A 229 -6.34 0.83 15.92
CA ASP A 229 -7.23 0.43 17.00
C ASP A 229 -7.48 -1.09 17.01
N ILE A 230 -7.66 -1.65 18.19
CA ILE A 230 -7.97 -3.06 18.42
C ILE A 230 -9.47 -3.18 18.68
N PHE A 231 -10.11 -4.19 18.10
CA PHE A 231 -11.53 -4.45 18.28
C PHE A 231 -11.76 -5.86 18.80
N LEU A 232 -12.30 -5.98 20.00
CA LEU A 232 -12.79 -7.24 20.55
C LEU A 232 -14.28 -7.36 20.27
N TYR A 233 -14.71 -8.46 19.67
CA TYR A 233 -16.13 -8.81 19.57
C TYR A 233 -16.44 -10.01 20.46
N VAL A 234 -17.46 -9.84 21.30
CA VAL A 234 -17.99 -10.84 22.22
C VAL A 234 -19.46 -11.03 21.90
N ASP A 235 -19.93 -12.28 21.84
CA ASP A 235 -21.35 -12.59 21.70
C ASP A 235 -21.81 -13.41 22.92
N MET A 236 -22.62 -12.77 23.78
CA MET A 236 -23.13 -13.39 25.02
C MET A 236 -24.15 -14.51 24.76
N SER A 237 -24.67 -14.62 23.53
CA SER A 237 -25.56 -15.73 23.16
C SER A 237 -24.82 -17.00 22.71
N LEU A 238 -23.53 -16.87 22.36
CA LEU A 238 -22.73 -17.97 21.79
C LEU A 238 -21.74 -18.57 22.80
N SER A 239 -21.28 -17.78 23.77
CA SER A 239 -20.21 -18.15 24.68
C SER A 239 -20.60 -17.96 26.13
N ASN A 240 -20.04 -18.78 27.03
CA ASN A 240 -20.29 -18.65 28.46
C ASN A 240 -19.52 -17.47 29.09
N GLU A 241 -19.96 -17.02 30.27
CA GLU A 241 -19.42 -15.83 30.92
C GLU A 241 -17.92 -15.92 31.23
N HIS A 242 -17.46 -17.07 31.73
CA HIS A 242 -16.04 -17.30 32.01
C HIS A 242 -15.19 -17.14 30.75
N ARG A 243 -15.67 -17.66 29.61
CA ARG A 243 -14.96 -17.55 28.33
C ARG A 243 -14.91 -16.11 27.85
N ILE A 244 -16.03 -15.40 27.94
CA ILE A 244 -16.11 -13.99 27.59
C ILE A 244 -15.12 -13.17 28.43
N TRP A 245 -15.07 -13.44 29.73
CA TRP A 245 -14.14 -12.76 30.61
C TRP A 245 -12.69 -13.03 30.23
N SER A 246 -12.33 -14.28 29.90
CA SER A 246 -11.01 -14.64 29.38
C SER A 246 -10.68 -13.89 28.08
N ASP A 247 -11.64 -13.77 27.14
CA ASP A 247 -11.45 -13.01 25.90
C ASP A 247 -11.20 -11.52 26.17
N VAL A 248 -11.89 -10.94 27.16
CA VAL A 248 -11.70 -9.55 27.63
C VAL A 248 -10.32 -9.37 28.27
N GLN A 249 -9.88 -10.29 29.13
CA GLN A 249 -8.54 -10.23 29.76
C GLN A 249 -7.42 -10.30 28.70
N ASN A 250 -7.55 -11.20 27.72
CA ASN A 250 -6.62 -11.29 26.59
C ASN A 250 -6.56 -9.97 25.79
N ALA A 251 -7.71 -9.34 25.52
CA ALA A 251 -7.74 -8.06 24.81
C ALA A 251 -7.14 -6.91 25.62
N LEU A 252 -7.36 -6.87 26.94
CA LEU A 252 -6.74 -5.88 27.83
C LEU A 252 -5.22 -6.05 27.90
N PHE A 253 -4.74 -7.29 27.99
CA PHE A 253 -3.31 -7.60 27.92
C PHE A 253 -2.70 -7.06 26.63
N LEU A 254 -3.30 -7.35 25.48
CA LEU A 254 -2.80 -6.84 24.19
C LEU A 254 -2.85 -5.32 24.10
N ASN A 255 -3.90 -4.68 24.60
CA ASN A 255 -4.00 -3.22 24.62
C ASN A 255 -2.92 -2.54 25.49
N LYS A 256 -2.37 -3.26 26.47
CA LYS A 256 -1.28 -2.77 27.32
C LYS A 256 0.10 -2.92 26.67
N HIS A 257 0.29 -3.99 25.88
CA HIS A 257 1.60 -4.35 25.34
C HIS A 257 1.79 -3.98 23.87
N LEU A 258 0.71 -3.91 23.08
CA LEU A 258 0.76 -3.46 21.70
C LEU A 258 0.70 -1.93 21.60
N LYS A 259 1.31 -1.35 20.57
CA LYS A 259 1.28 0.10 20.31
C LYS A 259 0.01 0.56 19.60
N ASN A 260 -1.14 0.06 20.02
CA ASN A 260 -2.43 0.54 19.50
C ASN A 260 -2.87 1.84 20.21
N ASN A 261 -3.81 2.54 19.59
CA ASN A 261 -4.34 3.81 20.10
C ASN A 261 -5.51 3.56 21.07
N LYS A 262 -6.51 2.77 20.67
CA LYS A 262 -7.65 2.42 21.53
C LYS A 262 -8.08 0.96 21.36
N LEU A 263 -8.60 0.37 22.43
CA LEU A 263 -9.34 -0.90 22.42
C LEU A 263 -10.84 -0.60 22.40
N PHE A 264 -11.56 -1.22 21.48
CA PHE A 264 -13.02 -1.22 21.41
C PHE A 264 -13.55 -2.60 21.77
N ILE A 265 -14.33 -2.69 22.85
CA ILE A 265 -15.00 -3.93 23.28
C ILE A 265 -16.44 -3.86 22.81
N HIS A 266 -16.79 -4.66 21.81
CA HIS A 266 -18.13 -4.80 21.27
C HIS A 266 -18.84 -6.01 21.88
N VAL A 267 -19.90 -5.76 22.63
CA VAL A 267 -20.74 -6.79 23.22
C VAL A 267 -22.01 -6.94 22.38
N LEU A 268 -22.18 -8.11 21.79
CA LEU A 268 -23.34 -8.51 20.98
C LEU A 268 -24.27 -9.39 21.82
N ASN A 269 -25.57 -9.26 21.55
CA ASN A 269 -26.63 -10.06 22.17
C ASN A 269 -26.52 -10.15 23.71
N PRO A 270 -26.51 -9.02 24.42
CA PRO A 270 -26.32 -8.98 25.87
C PRO A 270 -27.39 -9.80 26.62
N CYS A 271 -26.96 -10.75 27.45
CA CYS A 271 -27.85 -11.65 28.19
C CYS A 271 -27.60 -11.68 29.71
N SER A 272 -26.50 -11.09 30.21
CA SER A 272 -26.14 -11.09 31.64
C SER A 272 -25.81 -9.68 32.12
N PHE A 273 -26.55 -9.18 33.11
CA PHE A 273 -26.37 -7.83 33.65
C PHE A 273 -25.06 -7.71 34.46
N GLU A 274 -24.74 -8.71 35.27
CA GLU A 274 -23.52 -8.72 36.09
C GLU A 274 -22.26 -8.63 35.22
N LEU A 275 -22.17 -9.48 34.19
CA LEU A 275 -21.04 -9.45 33.26
C LEU A 275 -20.97 -8.14 32.46
N LEU A 276 -22.11 -7.56 32.08
CA LEU A 276 -22.14 -6.27 31.40
C LEU A 276 -21.59 -5.15 32.27
N ASP A 277 -21.97 -5.12 33.54
CA ASP A 277 -21.52 -4.07 34.46
C ASP A 277 -20.02 -4.22 34.74
N ASN A 278 -19.53 -5.46 34.88
CA ASN A 278 -18.10 -5.74 34.95
C ASN A 278 -17.34 -5.26 33.70
N ILE A 279 -17.87 -5.50 32.50
CA ILE A 279 -17.22 -5.05 31.25
C ILE A 279 -17.29 -3.52 31.13
N LYS A 280 -18.42 -2.88 31.44
CA LYS A 280 -18.56 -1.41 31.41
C LYS A 280 -17.60 -0.72 32.38
N ALA A 281 -17.34 -1.32 33.53
CA ALA A 281 -16.39 -0.79 34.53
C ALA A 281 -14.94 -0.69 34.00
N LEU A 282 -14.62 -1.37 32.88
CA LEU A 282 -13.31 -1.29 32.22
C LEU A 282 -13.17 -0.05 31.32
N GLU A 283 -14.23 0.73 31.12
CA GLU A 283 -14.19 1.91 30.26
C GLU A 283 -13.20 2.95 30.78
N SER A 284 -12.34 3.42 29.89
CA SER A 284 -11.25 4.34 30.21
C SER A 284 -10.87 5.17 28.98
N LYS A 285 -9.85 6.03 29.11
CA LYS A 285 -9.35 6.82 27.95
C LYS A 285 -8.98 5.91 26.77
N ASN A 286 -8.37 4.76 27.05
CA ASN A 286 -7.81 3.84 26.05
C ASN A 286 -8.70 2.60 25.80
N VAL A 287 -9.84 2.47 26.48
CA VAL A 287 -10.80 1.37 26.32
C VAL A 287 -12.20 1.94 26.16
N ALA A 288 -12.89 1.64 25.06
CA ALA A 288 -14.29 2.00 24.85
C ALA A 288 -15.16 0.74 24.80
N VAL A 289 -16.26 0.75 25.55
CA VAL A 289 -17.21 -0.36 25.57
C VAL A 289 -18.45 0.02 24.74
N ARG A 290 -18.86 -0.87 23.85
CA ARG A 290 -20.00 -0.68 22.94
C ARG A 290 -20.93 -1.88 23.05
N ILE A 291 -22.15 -1.65 23.53
CA ILE A 291 -23.14 -2.70 23.71
C ILE A 291 -24.17 -2.58 22.59
N ASP A 292 -24.41 -3.68 21.88
CA ASP A 292 -25.36 -3.75 20.79
C ASP A 292 -26.62 -4.52 21.22
N TYR A 293 -27.73 -3.80 21.36
CA TYR A 293 -29.04 -4.37 21.71
C TYR A 293 -29.87 -4.75 20.49
N THR A 294 -29.41 -4.48 19.26
CA THR A 294 -30.21 -4.61 18.04
C THR A 294 -30.31 -6.05 17.49
N ARG A 295 -29.79 -7.04 18.23
CA ARG A 295 -29.63 -8.44 17.79
C ARG A 295 -28.94 -8.59 16.43
N ALA A 296 -28.12 -7.61 16.05
CA ALA A 296 -27.36 -7.65 14.81
C ALA A 296 -26.38 -8.83 14.82
N SER A 297 -26.20 -9.48 13.67
CA SER A 297 -25.20 -10.54 13.56
C SER A 297 -23.79 -9.93 13.60
N PHE A 298 -22.81 -10.72 14.05
CA PHE A 298 -21.40 -10.33 14.01
C PHE A 298 -20.97 -9.79 12.63
N LYS A 299 -21.45 -10.43 11.55
CA LYS A 299 -21.15 -10.02 10.17
C LYS A 299 -21.63 -8.60 9.89
N ASP A 300 -22.85 -8.27 10.29
CA ASP A 300 -23.42 -6.96 10.01
C ASP A 300 -22.66 -5.90 10.80
N LYS A 301 -22.33 -6.21 12.06
CA LYS A 301 -21.60 -5.30 12.92
C LYS A 301 -20.19 -5.00 12.44
N ILE A 302 -19.40 -6.03 12.13
CA ILE A 302 -18.03 -5.83 11.65
C ILE A 302 -17.99 -5.10 10.31
N THR A 303 -19.01 -5.27 9.46
CA THR A 303 -19.12 -4.54 8.19
C THR A 303 -19.41 -3.06 8.42
N GLN A 304 -20.25 -2.73 9.41
CA GLN A 304 -20.51 -1.34 9.80
C GLN A 304 -19.25 -0.69 10.38
N ASP A 305 -18.55 -1.38 11.27
CA ASP A 305 -17.35 -0.85 11.93
C ASP A 305 -16.12 -0.77 11.00
N ALA A 306 -16.15 -1.43 9.83
CA ALA A 306 -15.06 -1.42 8.85
C ALA A 306 -14.64 -0.01 8.38
N GLN A 307 -15.54 0.98 8.49
CA GLN A 307 -15.24 2.38 8.20
C GLN A 307 -14.14 2.96 9.10
N LYS A 308 -13.93 2.41 10.31
CA LYS A 308 -12.98 2.93 11.31
C LYS A 308 -11.53 2.45 11.12
N ARG A 309 -11.25 1.61 10.10
CA ARG A 309 -9.96 0.96 9.83
C ARG A 309 -9.42 0.14 11.01
N PHE A 310 -9.66 -1.17 10.96
CA PHE A 310 -9.20 -2.11 12.00
C PHE A 310 -7.68 -2.28 11.99
N GLY A 311 -7.05 -2.19 13.16
CA GLY A 311 -5.67 -2.63 13.37
C GLY A 311 -5.58 -4.13 13.61
N LEU A 312 -6.34 -4.62 14.58
CA LEU A 312 -6.47 -6.05 14.92
C LEU A 312 -7.91 -6.32 15.36
N VAL A 313 -8.49 -7.41 14.85
CA VAL A 313 -9.79 -7.91 15.32
C VAL A 313 -9.59 -9.14 16.20
N ILE A 314 -10.14 -9.12 17.40
CA ILE A 314 -10.10 -10.20 18.38
C ILE A 314 -11.50 -10.84 18.43
N ILE A 315 -11.54 -12.15 18.26
CA ILE A 315 -12.74 -12.97 18.35
C ILE A 315 -12.41 -14.32 18.99
N ASN A 316 -13.43 -15.01 19.49
CA ASN A 316 -13.24 -16.35 20.02
C ASN A 316 -13.57 -17.44 18.99
N LYS A 317 -13.30 -18.68 19.37
CA LYS A 317 -13.55 -19.87 18.55
C LYS A 317 -15.03 -20.02 18.14
N ASP A 318 -15.97 -19.55 18.95
CA ASP A 318 -17.41 -19.73 18.71
C ASP A 318 -17.87 -18.79 17.59
N ILE A 319 -17.45 -17.52 17.62
CA ILE A 319 -17.66 -16.58 16.50
C ILE A 319 -16.90 -17.05 15.26
N PHE A 320 -15.66 -17.51 15.41
CA PHE A 320 -14.83 -18.01 14.29
C PHE A 320 -15.38 -19.31 13.68
N ALA A 321 -16.19 -20.09 14.39
CA ALA A 321 -16.71 -21.37 13.91
C ALA A 321 -17.64 -21.21 12.69
N SER A 322 -18.33 -20.07 12.59
CA SER A 322 -19.23 -19.75 11.47
C SER A 322 -18.45 -19.46 10.18
N ARG A 323 -18.80 -20.18 9.10
CA ARG A 323 -18.22 -19.93 7.77
C ARG A 323 -18.50 -18.50 7.28
N LYS A 324 -19.69 -17.97 7.56
CA LYS A 324 -20.07 -16.60 7.15
C LYS A 324 -19.14 -15.57 7.79
N ASN A 325 -18.78 -15.77 9.05
CA ASN A 325 -17.89 -14.87 9.80
C ASN A 325 -16.45 -14.94 9.26
N ARG A 326 -15.90 -16.15 9.06
CA ARG A 326 -14.55 -16.32 8.48
C ARG A 326 -14.41 -15.69 7.10
N ARG A 327 -15.44 -15.79 6.26
CA ARG A 327 -15.45 -15.20 4.93
C ARG A 327 -15.34 -13.67 4.99
N VAL A 328 -16.11 -13.03 5.86
CA VAL A 328 -16.10 -11.57 6.01
C VAL A 328 -14.74 -11.10 6.54
N LEU A 329 -14.20 -11.78 7.55
CA LEU A 329 -12.87 -11.50 8.11
C LEU A 329 -11.75 -11.59 7.05
N PHE A 330 -11.79 -12.63 6.20
CA PHE A 330 -10.85 -12.78 5.09
C PHE A 330 -11.01 -11.67 4.03
N GLU A 331 -12.26 -11.34 3.65
CA GLU A 331 -12.56 -10.32 2.64
C GLU A 331 -12.07 -8.93 3.05
N LEU A 332 -12.16 -8.61 4.35
CA LEU A 332 -11.65 -7.37 4.95
C LEU A 332 -10.12 -7.25 4.91
N SER A 333 -9.39 -8.36 4.77
CA SER A 333 -7.92 -8.38 4.66
C SER A 333 -7.21 -7.68 5.83
N ILE A 334 -7.68 -7.98 7.03
CA ILE A 334 -7.17 -7.46 8.32
C ILE A 334 -6.58 -8.60 9.16
N PRO A 335 -5.64 -8.31 10.08
CA PRO A 335 -5.19 -9.28 11.07
C PRO A 335 -6.32 -9.67 12.01
N VAL A 336 -6.43 -10.97 12.29
CA VAL A 336 -7.46 -11.51 13.19
C VAL A 336 -6.83 -12.38 14.25
N LEU A 337 -7.00 -12.03 15.51
CA LEU A 337 -6.70 -12.90 16.63
C LEU A 337 -7.93 -13.75 16.97
N LYS A 338 -7.77 -15.06 16.88
CA LYS A 338 -8.70 -16.03 17.45
C LYS A 338 -8.16 -16.48 18.80
N THR A 339 -8.91 -16.24 19.87
CA THR A 339 -8.52 -16.68 21.22
C THR A 339 -8.58 -18.21 21.34
N GLY A 340 -7.63 -18.78 22.07
CA GLY A 340 -7.54 -20.21 22.40
C GLY A 340 -7.92 -20.49 23.86
N TRP A 341 -7.88 -21.74 24.30
CA TRP A 341 -8.08 -22.13 25.70
C TRP A 341 -6.98 -21.59 26.61
N GLU A 342 -5.74 -21.61 26.12
CA GLU A 342 -4.60 -20.99 26.78
C GLU A 342 -4.66 -19.46 26.69
N TYR A 343 -4.14 -18.77 27.70
CA TYR A 343 -4.11 -17.32 27.72
C TYR A 343 -2.88 -16.76 26.99
N ILE A 344 -3.02 -15.55 26.45
CA ILE A 344 -1.95 -14.91 25.67
C ILE A 344 -0.79 -14.46 26.57
N ASP A 345 -1.08 -14.06 27.81
CA ASP A 345 -0.08 -13.67 28.80
C ASP A 345 0.75 -14.84 29.33
N GLU A 346 0.26 -16.08 29.20
CA GLU A 346 0.98 -17.31 29.52
C GLU A 346 1.92 -17.76 28.38
N CYS A 347 1.71 -17.24 27.16
CA CYS A 347 2.54 -17.56 26.02
C CYS A 347 3.94 -16.95 26.20
N LYS A 348 4.97 -17.78 26.08
CA LYS A 348 6.39 -17.34 26.08
C LYS A 348 7.03 -17.39 24.71
N LYS A 349 6.35 -18.06 23.78
CA LYS A 349 6.85 -18.36 22.45
C LYS A 349 5.79 -18.11 21.39
N SER A 350 6.23 -17.53 20.31
CA SER A 350 5.54 -17.45 19.03
C SER A 350 5.84 -18.71 18.22
N PHE A 351 4.86 -19.20 17.47
CA PHE A 351 5.02 -20.37 16.60
C PHE A 351 4.55 -20.04 15.19
N VAL A 352 5.36 -20.39 14.19
CA VAL A 352 5.00 -20.20 12.78
C VAL A 352 5.41 -21.43 11.96
N ILE A 353 4.52 -21.88 11.08
CA ILE A 353 4.77 -23.03 10.19
C ILE A 353 5.13 -22.50 8.80
N LEU A 354 6.31 -22.86 8.29
CA LEU A 354 6.72 -22.53 6.92
C LEU A 354 5.96 -23.37 5.90
N THR A 355 5.51 -22.73 4.82
CA THR A 355 4.91 -23.41 3.66
C THR A 355 5.40 -22.80 2.35
N LYS A 356 5.30 -23.54 1.24
CA LYS A 356 5.72 -23.12 -0.11
C LYS A 356 5.16 -21.75 -0.52
N ASN A 357 3.95 -21.42 -0.06
CA ASN A 357 3.30 -20.14 -0.37
C ASN A 357 3.86 -18.94 0.42
N MET A 358 4.61 -19.17 1.51
CA MET A 358 5.19 -18.10 2.32
C MET A 358 6.38 -17.40 1.66
N GLY A 359 7.03 -18.00 0.65
CA GLY A 359 8.21 -17.44 -0.03
C GLY A 359 7.95 -16.15 -0.82
N ASN A 360 6.69 -15.76 -1.00
CA ASN A 360 6.26 -14.49 -1.58
C ASN A 360 5.83 -13.46 -0.52
N THR A 361 6.01 -13.73 0.79
CA THR A 361 5.31 -13.01 1.87
C THR A 361 6.23 -12.53 2.99
N GLU A 362 7.29 -11.76 2.64
CA GLU A 362 8.16 -11.05 3.62
C GLU A 362 7.35 -10.27 4.70
N ASN A 363 6.13 -9.83 4.33
CA ASN A 363 5.20 -9.14 5.23
C ASN A 363 4.78 -10.00 6.45
N VAL A 364 4.59 -11.32 6.29
CA VAL A 364 4.16 -12.20 7.39
C VAL A 364 5.25 -12.28 8.45
N ALA A 365 6.48 -12.55 8.03
CA ALA A 365 7.62 -12.67 8.92
C ALA A 365 7.87 -11.37 9.71
N SER A 366 7.80 -10.21 9.05
CA SER A 366 7.93 -8.91 9.71
C SER A 366 6.87 -8.70 10.80
N ILE A 367 5.61 -9.07 10.54
CA ILE A 367 4.52 -8.97 11.53
C ILE A 367 4.74 -9.92 12.71
N VAL A 368 5.16 -11.16 12.44
CA VAL A 368 5.48 -12.15 13.48
C VAL A 368 6.54 -11.59 14.43
N PHE A 369 7.64 -11.08 13.90
CA PHE A 369 8.72 -10.55 14.73
C PHE A 369 8.36 -9.23 15.42
N ASP A 370 7.54 -8.38 14.80
CA ASP A 370 7.05 -7.15 15.43
C ASP A 370 6.19 -7.47 16.67
N ILE A 371 5.16 -8.30 16.50
CA ILE A 371 4.29 -8.71 17.60
C ILE A 371 5.10 -9.45 18.67
N SER A 372 6.01 -10.35 18.26
CA SER A 372 6.88 -11.07 19.21
C SER A 372 7.80 -10.11 19.98
N LYS A 373 8.29 -9.04 19.36
CA LYS A 373 9.08 -8.01 20.06
C LYS A 373 8.24 -7.23 21.06
N GLN A 374 7.03 -6.82 20.68
CA GLN A 374 6.11 -6.07 21.55
C GLN A 374 5.61 -6.91 22.74
N LEU A 375 5.37 -8.21 22.53
CA LEU A 375 4.92 -9.15 23.57
C LEU A 375 6.06 -9.85 24.32
N ASN A 376 7.31 -9.57 23.95
CA ASN A 376 8.51 -10.19 24.52
C ASN A 376 8.55 -11.73 24.41
N LEU A 377 8.19 -12.26 23.24
CA LEU A 377 8.16 -13.70 22.93
C LEU A 377 9.44 -14.13 22.18
N GLU A 378 9.91 -15.35 22.45
CA GLU A 378 10.83 -16.06 21.54
C GLU A 378 10.07 -16.55 20.31
N VAL A 379 10.74 -16.84 19.19
CA VAL A 379 10.08 -17.29 17.95
C VAL A 379 10.56 -18.68 17.56
N ASP A 380 9.67 -19.67 17.59
CA ASP A 380 9.90 -21.00 17.05
C ASP A 380 9.39 -21.03 15.58
N VAL A 381 10.30 -21.27 14.63
CA VAL A 381 9.99 -21.38 13.19
C VAL A 381 10.06 -22.85 12.81
N TYR A 382 8.92 -23.42 12.43
CA TYR A 382 8.76 -24.84 12.15
C TYR A 382 8.65 -25.10 10.65
N ASP A 383 9.55 -25.92 10.12
CA ASP A 383 9.57 -26.33 8.72
C ASP A 383 9.39 -27.85 8.65
N TYR A 384 8.21 -28.23 8.16
CA TYR A 384 7.80 -29.63 8.03
C TYR A 384 7.61 -29.97 6.57
N ASP A 385 8.46 -30.86 6.05
CA ASP A 385 8.26 -31.49 4.76
C ASP A 385 8.57 -32.99 4.88
N ALA A 386 7.59 -33.83 4.56
CA ALA A 386 7.74 -35.28 4.63
C ALA A 386 8.76 -35.82 3.62
N ASP A 387 9.01 -35.07 2.54
CA ASP A 387 10.00 -35.39 1.52
C ASP A 387 11.39 -34.79 1.84
N ALA A 388 11.57 -34.21 3.04
CA ALA A 388 12.77 -33.48 3.47
C ALA A 388 13.18 -32.34 2.52
N SER A 389 12.23 -31.80 1.76
CA SER A 389 12.38 -30.64 0.89
C SER A 389 12.13 -29.35 1.68
N TYR A 390 13.06 -28.99 2.55
CA TYR A 390 12.95 -27.80 3.42
C TYR A 390 12.97 -26.47 2.65
N HIS A 391 12.42 -25.44 3.30
CA HIS A 391 12.27 -24.09 2.77
C HIS A 391 13.43 -23.19 3.21
N ASP A 392 14.67 -23.58 2.89
CA ASP A 392 15.89 -22.93 3.41
C ASP A 392 15.95 -21.43 3.10
N GLU A 393 15.52 -21.01 1.91
CA GLU A 393 15.47 -19.58 1.54
C GLU A 393 14.53 -18.77 2.45
N ILE A 394 13.38 -19.36 2.83
CA ILE A 394 12.41 -18.72 3.72
C ILE A 394 12.97 -18.71 5.15
N MET A 395 13.58 -19.81 5.58
CA MET A 395 14.22 -19.91 6.90
C MET A 395 15.30 -18.84 7.08
N GLN A 396 16.16 -18.66 6.07
CA GLN A 396 17.19 -17.62 6.07
C GLN A 396 16.60 -16.22 6.21
N SER A 397 15.49 -15.93 5.52
CA SER A 397 14.77 -14.66 5.68
C SER A 397 14.26 -14.43 7.11
N TYR A 398 13.73 -15.47 7.76
CA TYR A 398 13.34 -15.40 9.17
C TYR A 398 14.54 -15.20 10.11
N GLU A 399 15.67 -15.85 9.84
CA GLU A 399 16.90 -15.64 10.61
C GLU A 399 17.40 -14.20 10.51
N GLU A 400 17.39 -13.61 9.30
CA GLU A 400 17.73 -12.20 9.10
C GLU A 400 16.82 -11.28 9.92
N LEU A 401 15.50 -11.53 9.88
CA LEU A 401 14.52 -10.75 10.63
C LEU A 401 14.67 -10.94 12.15
N SER A 402 15.03 -12.13 12.62
CA SER A 402 15.28 -12.37 14.05
C SER A 402 16.39 -11.46 14.60
N ARG A 403 17.44 -11.23 13.79
CA ARG A 403 18.55 -10.33 14.12
C ARG A 403 18.08 -8.88 14.12
N ILE A 404 17.30 -8.47 13.12
CA ILE A 404 16.76 -7.10 13.00
C ILE A 404 15.85 -6.76 14.19
N PHE A 405 14.97 -7.68 14.58
CA PHE A 405 14.05 -7.46 15.69
C PHE A 405 14.67 -7.78 17.06
N GLU A 406 15.92 -8.25 17.10
CA GLU A 406 16.63 -8.67 18.33
C GLU A 406 15.77 -9.65 19.13
N ARG A 407 15.23 -10.66 18.44
CA ARG A 407 14.41 -11.71 19.04
C ARG A 407 15.10 -13.05 18.84
N LYS A 408 15.12 -13.85 19.91
CA LYS A 408 15.66 -15.21 19.84
C LYS A 408 14.75 -16.07 18.99
N MET A 409 15.33 -16.67 17.95
CA MET A 409 14.66 -17.58 17.04
C MET A 409 15.20 -19.01 17.21
N HIS A 410 14.30 -19.99 17.19
CA HIS A 410 14.63 -21.41 17.14
C HIS A 410 14.11 -22.00 15.83
N ALA A 411 15.01 -22.47 14.96
CA ALA A 411 14.66 -23.15 13.74
C ALA A 411 14.43 -24.64 14.01
N ILE A 412 13.28 -25.18 13.59
CA ILE A 412 12.90 -26.59 13.75
C ILE A 412 12.58 -27.15 12.37
N GLN A 413 13.56 -27.83 11.75
CA GLN A 413 13.38 -28.59 10.51
C GLN A 413 13.15 -30.06 10.84
N THR A 414 12.05 -30.64 10.36
CA THR A 414 11.75 -32.05 10.60
C THR A 414 10.86 -32.65 9.51
N ASP A 415 11.08 -33.94 9.25
CA ASP A 415 10.30 -34.79 8.34
C ASP A 415 9.37 -35.77 9.10
N SER A 416 9.55 -35.89 10.42
CA SER A 416 8.99 -36.98 11.22
C SER A 416 7.82 -36.59 12.11
N LYS A 417 7.81 -35.36 12.67
CA LYS A 417 6.74 -34.92 13.56
C LYS A 417 5.89 -33.82 12.92
N ASN A 418 4.60 -34.12 12.74
CA ASN A 418 3.63 -33.16 12.25
C ASN A 418 3.50 -31.96 13.22
N PRO A 419 3.48 -30.71 12.73
CA PRO A 419 3.45 -29.51 13.57
C PRO A 419 2.19 -29.40 14.46
N ILE A 420 1.06 -29.94 14.02
CA ILE A 420 -0.18 -29.92 14.81
C ILE A 420 -0.06 -30.84 16.01
N LEU A 421 0.52 -32.03 15.82
CA LEU A 421 0.81 -32.96 16.92
C LEU A 421 1.86 -32.37 17.87
N TYR A 422 2.88 -31.70 17.33
CA TYR A 422 3.86 -30.97 18.15
C TYR A 422 3.20 -29.94 19.07
N LEU A 423 2.30 -29.11 18.55
CA LEU A 423 1.56 -28.12 19.34
C LEU A 423 0.58 -28.75 20.36
N GLN A 424 -0.04 -29.88 20.01
CA GLN A 424 -0.93 -30.60 20.91
C GLN A 424 -0.18 -31.20 22.09
N ASP A 425 0.96 -31.84 21.82
CA ASP A 425 1.81 -32.48 22.83
C ASP A 425 2.57 -31.48 23.71
N SER A 426 2.76 -30.25 23.25
CA SER A 426 3.52 -29.26 24.01
C SER A 426 2.78 -28.81 25.28
N PHE A 427 3.47 -28.82 26.41
CA PHE A 427 2.95 -28.31 27.69
C PHE A 427 3.04 -26.79 27.81
N THR A 428 3.74 -26.11 26.89
CA THR A 428 3.88 -24.65 26.92
C THR A 428 2.91 -23.99 25.94
N PRO A 429 2.11 -22.99 26.38
CA PRO A 429 1.29 -22.20 25.49
C PRO A 429 2.11 -21.46 24.42
N TYR A 430 1.59 -21.47 23.20
CA TYR A 430 2.16 -20.77 22.06
C TYR A 430 1.22 -19.70 21.52
N LEU A 431 1.77 -18.59 21.02
CA LEU A 431 1.05 -17.70 20.13
C LEU A 431 1.31 -18.12 18.68
N CYS A 432 0.32 -18.77 18.05
CA CYS A 432 0.46 -19.27 16.69
C CYS A 432 0.21 -18.17 15.66
N PHE A 433 1.06 -18.09 14.64
CA PHE A 433 0.88 -17.18 13.50
C PHE A 433 0.55 -17.97 12.25
N VAL A 434 -0.62 -17.69 11.67
CA VAL A 434 -1.17 -18.45 10.55
C VAL A 434 -1.45 -17.49 9.39
N PRO A 435 -0.90 -17.70 8.19
CA PRO A 435 -1.33 -16.98 7.00
C PRO A 435 -2.83 -17.16 6.78
N PHE A 436 -3.56 -16.06 6.61
CA PHE A 436 -5.00 -16.13 6.41
C PHE A 436 -5.30 -16.48 4.96
N GLU A 437 -5.24 -17.76 4.62
CA GLU A 437 -5.53 -18.25 3.28
C GLU A 437 -7.04 -18.42 3.00
N ARG A 438 -7.42 -18.35 1.72
CA ARG A 438 -8.82 -18.50 1.29
C ARG A 438 -9.41 -19.86 1.70
N ASN A 439 -8.60 -20.90 1.83
CA ASN A 439 -9.04 -22.24 2.22
C ASN A 439 -9.59 -22.29 3.65
N ILE A 440 -9.05 -21.47 4.55
CA ILE A 440 -9.51 -21.32 5.95
C ILE A 440 -10.95 -20.77 6.00
N SER A 441 -11.33 -19.95 5.00
CA SER A 441 -12.69 -19.41 4.87
C SER A 441 -13.74 -20.41 4.32
N ARG A 442 -13.34 -21.62 3.91
CA ARG A 442 -14.24 -22.64 3.31
C ARG A 442 -14.84 -23.62 4.35
N THR A 443 -15.69 -24.55 3.90
CA THR A 443 -16.57 -25.40 4.72
C THR A 443 -15.79 -26.46 5.52
N LYS A 444 -16.31 -26.83 6.70
CA LYS A 444 -15.72 -27.82 7.63
C LYS A 444 -15.88 -29.29 7.20
N PHE A 445 -16.76 -29.59 6.25
CA PHE A 445 -17.27 -30.96 6.02
C PHE A 445 -16.24 -32.01 5.54
N PHE A 446 -14.99 -31.62 5.26
CA PHE A 446 -13.91 -32.55 4.88
C PHE A 446 -12.55 -32.14 5.45
N SER A 447 -12.50 -31.48 6.62
CA SER A 447 -11.22 -31.05 7.21
C SER A 447 -10.28 -32.20 7.56
N PHE A 448 -10.83 -33.37 7.89
CA PHE A 448 -10.06 -34.59 8.19
C PHE A 448 -9.37 -35.22 6.97
N ILE A 449 -9.72 -34.80 5.74
CA ILE A 449 -9.10 -35.25 4.47
C ILE A 449 -8.25 -34.11 3.85
N SER A 450 -8.18 -32.96 4.53
CA SER A 450 -7.41 -31.81 4.06
C SER A 450 -5.93 -32.06 4.33
N THR A 451 -5.06 -31.92 3.33
CA THR A 451 -3.59 -31.95 3.51
C THR A 451 -3.00 -30.56 3.83
N ASP A 452 -3.84 -29.53 3.78
CA ASP A 452 -3.48 -28.14 4.07
C ASP A 452 -3.27 -27.92 5.58
N VAL A 453 -2.00 -27.81 5.99
CA VAL A 453 -1.55 -27.68 7.39
C VAL A 453 -2.16 -26.44 8.06
N HIS A 454 -2.18 -25.29 7.39
CA HIS A 454 -2.74 -24.03 7.92
C HIS A 454 -4.24 -24.14 8.19
N LYS A 455 -4.96 -24.85 7.32
CA LYS A 455 -6.39 -25.11 7.52
C LYS A 455 -6.63 -26.02 8.71
N ILE A 456 -5.82 -27.05 8.95
CA ILE A 456 -5.97 -27.92 10.12
C ILE A 456 -5.56 -27.16 11.40
N GLU A 457 -4.44 -26.42 11.36
CA GLU A 457 -3.99 -25.61 12.49
C GLU A 457 -5.05 -24.58 12.89
N SER A 458 -5.69 -23.90 11.93
CA SER A 458 -6.78 -22.94 12.20
C SER A 458 -7.97 -23.53 12.98
N MET A 459 -8.09 -24.86 13.02
CA MET A 459 -9.14 -25.57 13.76
C MET A 459 -8.71 -25.97 15.18
N ASN A 460 -7.40 -25.92 15.48
CA ASN A 460 -6.91 -26.09 16.84
C ASN A 460 -7.38 -24.90 17.70
N ASN A 461 -7.95 -25.20 18.88
CA ASN A 461 -8.46 -24.18 19.80
C ASN A 461 -7.65 -24.12 21.10
N LYS A 462 -6.59 -24.92 21.25
CA LYS A 462 -5.72 -24.89 22.43
C LYS A 462 -5.00 -23.55 22.54
N ASN A 463 -4.16 -23.25 21.56
CA ASN A 463 -3.35 -22.03 21.53
C ASN A 463 -4.09 -20.86 20.88
N PRO A 464 -3.87 -19.61 21.32
CA PRO A 464 -4.29 -18.41 20.59
C PRO A 464 -3.61 -18.31 19.22
N GLN A 465 -4.33 -17.80 18.21
CA GLN A 465 -3.88 -17.78 16.83
C GLN A 465 -4.09 -16.41 16.17
N ILE A 466 -3.04 -15.83 15.61
CA ILE A 466 -3.11 -14.60 14.81
C ILE A 466 -3.09 -14.97 13.32
N PHE A 467 -4.19 -14.70 12.65
CA PHE A 467 -4.33 -14.82 11.21
C PHE A 467 -3.82 -13.56 10.52
N ILE A 468 -2.77 -13.70 9.69
CA ILE A 468 -2.14 -12.57 8.99
C ILE A 468 -2.65 -12.54 7.54
N PRO A 469 -3.26 -11.43 7.06
CA PRO A 469 -3.77 -11.34 5.70
C PRO A 469 -2.65 -11.42 4.67
N LEU A 470 -2.88 -12.18 3.60
CA LEU A 470 -1.98 -12.28 2.46
C LEU A 470 -2.36 -11.27 1.36
N PRO A 471 -1.40 -10.76 0.57
CA PRO A 471 -1.70 -9.98 -0.62
C PRO A 471 -2.62 -10.76 -1.55
N LYS A 472 -3.70 -10.13 -2.03
CA LYS A 472 -4.65 -10.80 -2.95
C LYS A 472 -3.94 -11.04 -4.28
N GLU A 473 -3.54 -12.28 -4.55
CA GLU A 473 -3.15 -12.69 -5.91
C GLU A 473 -4.33 -12.45 -6.86
N GLN A 474 -4.13 -11.59 -7.86
CA GLN A 474 -5.08 -11.44 -8.96
C GLN A 474 -5.04 -12.72 -9.79
N ARG A 475 -6.16 -13.46 -9.78
CA ARG A 475 -6.48 -14.40 -10.84
C ARG A 475 -6.88 -13.66 -12.10
#